data_AF-G9YIV5-F1
#
_entry.id   AF-G9YIV5-F1
#
_cell.length_a   1.000
_cell.length_b   1.000
_cell.length_c   1.000
_cell.angle_alpha   90.00
_cell.angle_beta   90.00
_cell.angle_gamma   90.00
#
_symmetry.space_group_name_H-M   'P 1'
#
loop_
_entity.id
_entity.type
_entity.pdbx_description
1 polymer ?
#
loop_
_entity_poly.entity_id
_entity_poly.type
_entity_poly.pdbx_seq_one_letter_code
_entity_poly.pdbx_strand_id
1 'polypeptide(L)'
;MTALLGVDGIVTYIGWIFSISYPPVLALMVLGTFSKIIPNDSAYKGATYLVVIYALLEALPGLSNLNFARTIVMAAPLSEIGFGWLGPFLVGLVGGGIIGIVNTKKEAL
;
A
#
# COMPACT_ATOMS: atom_id res chain seq x y z
N MET A 1 33.52 2.74 16.76
CA MET A 1 32.30 3.58 16.66
C MET A 1 32.04 4.05 15.23
N THR A 2 33.05 4.32 14.40
CA THR A 2 32.89 4.73 12.99
C THR A 2 32.24 3.68 12.08
N ALA A 3 32.45 2.38 12.31
CA ALA A 3 31.79 1.32 11.53
C ALA A 3 30.27 1.24 11.77
N LEU A 4 29.81 1.56 12.98
CA LEU A 4 28.37 1.59 13.32
C LEU A 4 27.67 2.77 12.61
N LEU A 5 28.31 3.94 12.58
CA LEU A 5 27.77 5.12 11.87
C LEU A 5 27.55 4.88 10.37
N GLY A 6 28.44 4.09 9.74
CA GLY A 6 28.27 3.69 8.34
C GLY A 6 27.12 2.69 8.14
N VAL A 7 27.01 1.70 9.01
CA VAL A 7 25.92 0.70 8.98
C VAL A 7 24.56 1.36 9.23
N ASP A 8 24.46 2.27 10.20
CA ASP A 8 23.21 2.96 10.53
C ASP A 8 22.68 3.77 9.34
N GLY A 9 23.58 4.41 8.57
CA GLY A 9 23.21 5.10 7.34
C GLY A 9 22.65 4.14 6.26
N ILE A 10 23.28 2.99 6.08
CA ILE A 10 22.83 1.96 5.12
C ILE A 10 21.47 1.38 5.54
N VAL A 11 21.30 1.05 6.82
CA VAL A 11 20.04 0.51 7.37
C VAL A 11 18.90 1.51 7.20
N THR A 12 19.15 2.79 7.46
CA THR A 12 18.16 3.87 7.26
C THR A 12 17.76 3.99 5.79
N TYR A 13 18.73 3.95 4.88
CA TYR A 13 18.49 4.05 3.45
C TYR A 13 17.68 2.86 2.91
N ILE A 14 18.06 1.64 3.28
CA ILE A 14 17.33 0.43 2.89
C ILE A 14 15.93 0.42 3.51
N GLY A 15 15.79 0.85 4.77
CA GLY A 15 14.49 0.94 5.44
C GLY A 15 13.50 1.83 4.70
N TRP A 16 13.97 2.95 4.15
CA TRP A 16 13.16 3.84 3.32
C TRP A 16 12.71 3.17 2.00
N ILE A 17 13.63 2.54 1.26
CA ILE A 17 13.30 1.83 0.01
C ILE A 17 12.33 0.67 0.29
N PHE A 18 12.57 -0.05 1.38
CA PHE A 18 11.70 -1.13 1.83
C PHE A 18 10.29 -0.62 2.09
N SER A 19 10.15 0.51 2.80
CA SER A 19 8.85 1.12 3.11
C SER A 19 7.98 1.41 1.88
N ILE A 20 8.59 1.74 0.73
CA ILE A 20 7.87 1.97 -0.53
C ILE A 20 7.48 0.66 -1.22
N SER A 21 8.37 -0.33 -1.18
CA SER A 21 8.27 -1.53 -2.01
C SER A 21 7.50 -2.67 -1.35
N TYR A 22 7.56 -2.78 -0.02
CA TYR A 22 6.91 -3.89 0.69
C TYR A 22 5.38 -3.90 0.54
N PRO A 23 4.63 -2.77 0.66
CA PRO A 23 3.18 -2.82 0.59
C PRO A 23 2.64 -3.30 -0.77
N PRO A 24 3.06 -2.73 -1.92
CA PRO A 24 2.51 -3.13 -3.21
C PRO A 24 2.94 -4.55 -3.60
N VAL A 25 4.16 -4.97 -3.26
CA VAL A 25 4.63 -6.34 -3.57
C VAL A 25 3.82 -7.37 -2.78
N LEU A 26 3.58 -7.14 -1.48
CA LEU A 26 2.74 -8.03 -0.67
C LEU A 26 1.29 -8.04 -1.15
N ALA A 27 0.73 -6.86 -1.47
CA ALA A 27 -0.62 -6.76 -2.01
C ALA A 27 -0.77 -7.56 -3.32
N LEU A 28 0.19 -7.42 -4.25
CA LEU A 28 0.20 -8.18 -5.51
C LEU A 28 0.39 -9.68 -5.28
N MET A 29 1.21 -10.09 -4.30
CA MET A 29 1.38 -11.50 -3.94
C MET A 29 0.06 -12.11 -3.46
N VAL A 30 -0.68 -11.40 -2.59
CA VAL A 30 -1.99 -11.82 -2.10
C VAL A 30 -2.99 -11.88 -3.25
N LEU A 31 -3.12 -10.81 -4.04
CA LEU A 31 -4.05 -10.77 -5.17
C LEU A 31 -3.73 -11.82 -6.24
N GLY A 32 -2.45 -12.08 -6.52
CA GLY A 32 -2.01 -13.11 -7.46
C GLY A 32 -2.35 -14.51 -6.97
N THR A 33 -2.17 -14.78 -5.67
CA THR A 33 -2.53 -16.06 -5.04
C THR A 33 -4.04 -16.30 -5.10
N PHE A 34 -4.84 -15.25 -4.89
CA PHE A 34 -6.31 -15.30 -4.94
C PHE A 34 -6.91 -14.87 -6.29
N SER A 35 -6.10 -14.83 -7.35
CA SER A 35 -6.52 -14.38 -8.69
C SER A 35 -7.68 -15.18 -9.26
N LYS A 36 -7.81 -16.46 -8.88
CA LYS A 36 -8.95 -17.32 -9.27
C LYS A 36 -10.26 -16.99 -8.54
N ILE A 37 -10.20 -16.35 -7.37
CA ILE A 37 -11.37 -16.01 -6.54
C ILE A 37 -11.89 -14.60 -6.87
N ILE A 38 -11.05 -13.72 -7.41
CA ILE A 38 -11.39 -12.33 -7.75
C ILE A 38 -11.56 -12.23 -9.28
N PRO A 39 -12.76 -12.45 -9.83
CA PRO A 39 -13.02 -12.36 -11.28
C PRO A 39 -13.05 -10.92 -11.82
N ASN A 40 -12.87 -9.91 -10.96
CA ASN A 40 -13.06 -8.51 -11.31
C ASN A 40 -11.74 -7.73 -11.37
N ASP A 41 -11.33 -7.36 -12.58
CA ASP A 41 -10.12 -6.56 -12.85
C ASP A 41 -10.14 -5.19 -12.15
N SER A 42 -11.31 -4.61 -11.87
CA SER A 42 -11.38 -3.32 -11.19
C SER A 42 -11.11 -3.43 -9.69
N ALA A 43 -11.41 -4.57 -9.06
CA ALA A 43 -11.04 -4.85 -7.67
C ALA A 43 -9.51 -5.00 -7.54
N TYR A 44 -8.90 -5.72 -8.50
CA TYR A 44 -7.46 -5.91 -8.57
C TYR A 44 -6.72 -4.58 -8.73
N LYS A 45 -7.16 -3.76 -9.70
CA LYS A 45 -6.60 -2.43 -9.95
C LYS A 45 -6.83 -1.51 -8.75
N GLY A 46 -8.05 -1.46 -8.21
CA GLY A 46 -8.42 -0.62 -7.07
C GLY A 46 -7.58 -0.89 -5.82
N ALA A 47 -7.42 -2.16 -5.45
CA ALA A 47 -6.57 -2.57 -4.33
C ALA A 47 -5.10 -2.17 -4.55
N THR A 48 -4.56 -2.44 -5.73
CA THR A 48 -3.16 -2.14 -6.06
C THR A 48 -2.90 -0.63 -6.04
N TYR A 49 -3.76 0.18 -6.67
CA TYR A 49 -3.58 1.64 -6.74
C TYR A 49 -3.62 2.29 -5.35
N LEU A 50 -4.57 1.93 -4.50
CA LEU A 50 -4.65 2.52 -3.16
C LEU A 50 -3.46 2.15 -2.27
N VAL A 51 -2.96 0.91 -2.39
CA VAL A 51 -1.75 0.48 -1.66
C VAL A 51 -0.51 1.21 -2.15
N VAL A 52 -0.36 1.42 -3.47
CA VAL A 52 0.76 2.19 -4.02
C VAL A 52 0.71 3.65 -3.55
N ILE A 53 -0.48 4.27 -3.55
CA ILE A 53 -0.65 5.64 -3.05
C ILE A 53 -0.28 5.70 -1.56
N TYR A 54 -0.72 4.73 -0.76
CA TYR A 54 -0.36 4.66 0.65
C TYR A 54 1.15 4.48 0.85
N ALA A 55 1.79 3.58 0.11
CA ALA A 55 3.23 3.33 0.21
C ALA A 55 4.07 4.58 -0.12
N LEU A 56 3.62 5.37 -1.10
CA LEU A 56 4.22 6.68 -1.39
C LEU A 56 4.04 7.64 -0.21
N LEU A 57 2.82 7.73 0.36
CA LEU A 57 2.55 8.56 1.52
C LEU A 57 3.35 8.15 2.77
N GLU A 58 3.56 6.85 2.97
CA GLU A 58 4.36 6.28 4.06
C GLU A 58 5.85 6.62 3.92
N ALA A 59 6.33 6.75 2.68
CA ALA A 59 7.72 7.07 2.39
C ALA A 59 8.04 8.57 2.36
N LEU A 60 7.02 9.44 2.21
CA LEU A 60 7.18 10.89 2.19
C LEU A 60 7.80 11.46 3.48
N PRO A 61 7.38 11.05 4.71
CA PRO A 61 8.03 11.48 5.95
C PRO A 61 9.53 11.23 6.01
N GLY A 62 10.03 10.18 5.35
CA GLY A 62 11.46 9.88 5.27
C GLY A 62 12.25 10.80 4.32
N LEU A 63 11.57 11.43 3.37
CA LEU A 63 12.17 12.36 2.38
C LEU A 63 11.96 13.83 2.73
N SER A 64 10.86 14.15 3.41
CA SER A 64 10.43 15.51 3.70
C SER A 64 9.71 15.52 5.03
N ASN A 65 10.02 16.48 5.89
CA ASN A 65 9.53 16.60 7.27
C ASN A 65 8.04 17.00 7.34
N LEU A 66 7.21 16.41 6.48
CA LEU A 66 5.78 16.66 6.32
C LEU A 66 5.02 15.91 7.42
N ASN A 67 4.86 16.59 8.56
CA ASN A 67 4.05 16.12 9.68
C ASN A 67 2.63 15.66 9.26
N PHE A 68 2.07 16.24 8.19
CA PHE A 68 0.77 15.85 7.66
C PHE A 68 0.72 14.40 7.14
N ALA A 69 1.72 13.97 6.37
CA ALA A 69 1.79 12.60 5.86
C ALA A 69 1.96 11.60 7.01
N ARG A 70 2.75 11.97 8.03
CA ARG A 70 2.93 11.16 9.24
C ARG A 70 1.61 10.98 10.01
N THR A 71 0.80 12.02 10.17
CA THR A 71 -0.50 11.94 10.84
C THR A 71 -1.47 11.01 10.11
N ILE A 72 -1.50 11.05 8.77
CA ILE A 72 -2.37 10.17 7.97
C ILE A 72 -1.94 8.71 8.12
N VAL A 73 -0.63 8.45 8.05
CA VAL A 73 -0.07 7.11 8.20
C VAL A 73 -0.32 6.56 9.59
N MET A 74 -0.15 7.38 10.65
CA MET A 74 -0.42 6.99 12.04
C MET A 74 -1.91 6.85 12.37
N ALA A 75 -2.80 7.42 11.56
CA ALA A 75 -4.24 7.21 11.71
C ALA A 75 -4.69 5.83 11.19
N ALA A 76 -3.86 5.15 10.38
CA ALA A 76 -4.17 3.82 9.90
C ALA A 76 -3.97 2.80 11.04
N PRO A 77 -4.98 1.95 11.34
CA PRO A 77 -4.81 0.90 12.34
C PRO A 77 -3.68 -0.05 11.90
N LEU A 78 -2.83 -0.45 12.85
CA LEU A 78 -1.63 -1.28 12.63
C LEU A 78 -0.48 -0.61 11.87
N SER A 79 -0.47 0.72 11.70
CA SER A 79 0.69 1.42 11.13
C SER A 79 1.96 1.26 11.97
N GLU A 80 1.84 1.14 13.29
CA GLU A 80 2.97 0.98 14.22
C GLU A 80 3.78 -0.30 13.97
N ILE A 81 3.15 -1.32 13.37
CA ILE A 81 3.77 -2.61 13.04
C ILE A 81 4.01 -2.79 11.53
N GLY A 82 3.85 -1.73 10.73
CA GLY A 82 4.06 -1.78 9.27
C GLY A 82 2.93 -2.48 8.50
N PHE A 83 1.71 -2.54 9.05
CA PHE A 83 0.53 -3.09 8.37
C PHE A 83 -0.51 -2.01 8.04
N GLY A 84 -0.15 -0.74 8.10
CA GLY A 84 -1.08 0.35 7.80
C GLY A 84 -1.59 0.36 6.35
N TRP A 85 -0.89 -0.33 5.44
CA TRP A 85 -1.33 -0.55 4.04
C TRP A 85 -2.54 -1.48 3.91
N LEU A 86 -2.85 -2.28 4.94
CA LEU A 86 -3.96 -3.24 4.91
C LEU A 86 -5.32 -2.53 4.83
N GLY A 87 -5.46 -1.36 5.49
CA GLY A 87 -6.64 -0.51 5.39
C GLY A 87 -6.96 -0.09 3.95
N PRO A 88 -6.06 0.63 3.25
CA PRO A 88 -6.26 1.01 1.85
C PRO A 88 -6.36 -0.20 0.92
N PHE A 89 -5.69 -1.32 1.21
CA PHE A 89 -5.85 -2.57 0.46
C PHE A 89 -7.29 -3.08 0.49
N LEU A 90 -7.88 -3.23 1.69
CA LEU A 90 -9.25 -3.72 1.85
C LEU A 90 -10.26 -2.75 1.25
N VAL A 91 -10.08 -1.44 1.47
CA VAL A 91 -10.94 -0.40 0.89
C VAL A 91 -10.88 -0.43 -0.63
N GLY A 92 -9.68 -0.60 -1.21
CA GLY A 92 -9.48 -0.67 -2.66
C GLY A 92 -10.04 -1.94 -3.28
N LEU A 93 -9.96 -3.06 -2.57
CA LEU A 93 -10.51 -4.34 -3.01
C LEU A 93 -12.05 -4.31 -3.00
N VAL A 94 -12.66 -3.85 -1.90
CA VAL A 94 -14.12 -3.73 -1.79
C VAL A 94 -14.67 -2.66 -2.73
N GLY A 95 -14.08 -1.45 -2.71
CA GLY A 95 -14.50 -0.34 -3.54
C GLY A 95 -14.32 -0.63 -5.03
N GLY A 96 -13.16 -1.16 -5.42
CA GLY A 96 -12.91 -1.61 -6.79
C GLY A 96 -13.85 -2.74 -7.22
N GLY A 97 -14.20 -3.65 -6.29
CA GLY A 97 -15.19 -4.70 -6.51
C GLY A 97 -16.59 -4.17 -6.82
N ILE A 98 -17.08 -3.22 -6.03
CA ILE A 98 -18.39 -2.58 -6.22
C ILE A 98 -18.43 -1.86 -7.57
N ILE A 99 -17.39 -1.09 -7.92
CA ILE A 99 -17.33 -0.34 -9.18
C ILE A 99 -17.41 -1.26 -10.40
N GLY A 100 -16.70 -2.40 -10.38
CA GLY A 100 -16.76 -3.32 -11.52
C GLY A 100 -18.10 -4.03 -11.67
N ILE A 101 -18.78 -4.35 -10.56
CA ILE A 101 -20.15 -4.90 -10.63
C ILE A 101 -21.11 -3.88 -11.26
N VAL A 102 -20.97 -2.59 -10.91
CA VAL A 102 -21.78 -1.52 -11.50
C VAL A 102 -21.49 -1.35 -13.00
N ASN A 103 -20.23 -1.42 -13.41
CA ASN A 103 -19.86 -1.30 -14.82
C ASN A 103 -20.36 -2.49 -15.66
N THR A 104 -20.23 -3.73 -15.17
CA THR A 104 -20.80 -4.91 -15.84
C THR A 104 -22.31 -4.81 -16.02
N LYS A 105 -23.04 -4.27 -15.03
CA LYS A 105 -24.50 -4.06 -15.14
C LYS A 105 -24.86 -2.99 -16.17
N LYS A 106 -24.02 -1.96 -16.33
CA LYS A 106 -24.25 -0.86 -17.27
C LYS A 106 -24.04 -1.28 -18.73
N GLU A 107 -23.14 -2.24 -18.98
CA GLU A 107 -22.91 -2.78 -20.32
C GLU A 107 -23.96 -3.83 -20.75
N ALA A 108 -24.70 -4.38 -19.79
CA ALA A 108 -25.76 -5.37 -20.04
C ALA A 108 -27.15 -4.73 -20.30
N LEU A 109 -27.26 -3.40 -20.29
CA LEU A 109 -28.49 -2.61 -20.38
C LEU A 109 -28.46 -1.72 -21.62
#